data_AF-A0A7J9VH86-F1
#
_entry.id   AF-A0A7J9VH86-F1
#
_cell.length_a   1.000
_cell.length_b   1.000
_cell.length_c   1.000
_cell.angle_alpha   90.00
_cell.angle_beta   90.00
_cell.angle_gamma   90.00
#
_symmetry.space_group_name_H-M   'P 1'
#
loop_
_entity.id
_entity.type
_entity.pdbx_description
1 polymer ?
#
loop_
_entity_poly.entity_id
_entity_poly.type
_entity_poly.pdbx_seq_one_letter_code
_entity_poly.pdbx_strand_id
1 'polypeptide(L)'
;MTVARTAAEVLDGHVTLEVESIDRMYLNLYVPQLQRDLGVVGFFKHHRGLPFASGAVMQPITEEFVGSIHRFVDTQGVDLVRFARGQRKDDVAQEYLAGHDGSEGVLLVGVAQEKASVWGTTTRHNPETGAAYPWLVREKRMPKHYYFYGFDDDFGPFFIKFCSYFPYTGRVCVNGNEYAKRDAGADRGDHGCESCVCF
;
A
#
# COMPACT_ATOMS: atom_id res chain seq x y z
N MET A 1 -1.67 54.31 16.04
CA MET A 1 -2.48 53.31 15.34
C MET A 1 -1.83 51.97 15.55
N THR A 2 -2.49 51.04 16.24
CA THR A 2 -2.05 49.65 16.35
C THR A 2 -2.40 48.98 15.03
N VAL A 3 -1.41 48.75 14.18
CA VAL A 3 -1.59 47.99 12.94
C VAL A 3 -1.84 46.54 13.36
N ALA A 4 -2.91 45.94 12.84
CA ALA A 4 -3.21 44.53 13.11
C ALA A 4 -2.06 43.69 12.53
N ARG A 5 -1.40 42.91 13.39
CA ARG A 5 -0.36 41.97 12.97
C ARG A 5 -1.00 40.74 12.36
N THR A 6 -0.34 40.19 11.35
CA THR A 6 -0.70 38.90 10.77
C THR A 6 -0.27 37.76 11.71
N ALA A 7 -0.88 36.57 11.59
CA ALA A 7 -0.46 35.40 12.35
C ALA A 7 1.02 35.06 12.14
N ALA A 8 1.54 35.25 10.92
CA ALA A 8 2.95 35.04 10.60
C ALA A 8 3.87 36.01 11.38
N GLU A 9 3.55 37.31 11.43
CA GLU A 9 4.34 38.30 12.18
C GLU A 9 4.32 38.10 13.69
N VAL A 10 3.26 37.47 14.22
CA VAL A 10 3.20 37.05 15.62
C VAL A 10 4.11 35.82 15.81
N LEU A 11 3.99 34.82 14.94
CA LEU A 11 4.74 33.56 15.07
C LEU A 11 6.25 33.71 14.86
N ASP A 12 6.71 34.63 14.00
CA ASP A 12 8.13 34.84 13.67
C ASP A 12 9.02 35.08 14.91
N GLY A 13 8.49 35.75 15.94
CA GLY A 13 9.20 35.97 17.21
C GLY A 13 9.06 34.84 18.23
N HIS A 14 8.26 33.81 17.94
CA HIS A 14 7.88 32.74 18.86
C HIS A 14 8.23 31.32 18.35
N VAL A 15 8.66 31.17 17.09
CA VAL A 15 9.15 29.90 16.55
C VAL A 15 10.59 29.65 17.06
N THR A 16 10.77 28.53 17.78
CA THR A 16 12.08 28.12 18.32
C THR A 16 12.71 26.95 17.55
N LEU A 17 11.93 26.30 16.70
CA LEU A 17 12.35 25.22 15.81
C LEU A 17 11.50 25.26 14.54
N GLU A 18 12.17 25.24 13.40
CA GLU A 18 11.56 24.99 12.10
C GLU A 18 12.25 23.78 11.48
N VAL A 19 11.46 22.83 10.98
CA VAL A 19 11.96 21.61 10.32
C VAL A 19 11.26 21.48 8.98
N GLU A 20 12.04 21.43 7.92
CA GLU A 20 11.53 21.12 6.59
C GLU A 20 11.48 19.60 6.41
N SER A 21 10.34 19.09 5.95
CA SER A 21 10.18 17.66 5.66
C SER A 21 9.35 17.41 4.42
N ILE A 22 9.52 16.20 3.88
CA ILE A 22 8.66 15.65 2.84
C ILE A 22 7.31 15.31 3.48
N ASP A 23 6.21 15.79 2.92
CA ASP A 23 4.88 15.46 3.44
C ASP A 23 4.61 13.94 3.41
N ARG A 24 4.73 13.31 2.23
CA ARG A 24 4.54 11.86 2.04
C ARG A 24 5.48 11.29 0.99
N MET A 25 6.05 10.12 1.26
CA MET A 25 6.83 9.34 0.30
C MET A 25 6.04 8.12 -0.17
N TYR A 26 5.86 7.99 -1.48
CA TYR A 26 5.21 6.82 -2.09
C TYR A 26 6.19 6.00 -2.91
N LEU A 27 6.39 4.74 -2.51
CA LEU A 27 7.26 3.80 -3.20
C LEU A 27 6.42 2.76 -3.95
N ASN A 28 6.72 2.54 -5.23
CA ASN A 28 6.02 1.53 -6.01
C ASN A 28 6.62 0.15 -5.76
N LEU A 29 5.78 -0.83 -5.41
CA LEU A 29 6.17 -2.23 -5.28
C LEU A 29 5.65 -3.01 -6.48
N TYR A 30 6.54 -3.58 -7.27
CA TYR A 30 6.14 -4.39 -8.41
C TYR A 30 7.26 -5.31 -8.86
N VAL A 31 6.91 -6.43 -9.49
CA VAL A 31 7.87 -7.29 -10.21
C VAL A 31 8.02 -6.73 -11.63
N PRO A 32 9.20 -6.20 -12.02
CA PRO A 32 9.35 -5.46 -13.29
C PRO A 32 9.01 -6.27 -14.54
N GLN A 33 9.34 -7.56 -14.55
CA GLN A 33 9.05 -8.43 -15.70
C GLN A 33 7.54 -8.66 -15.86
N LEU A 34 6.80 -8.75 -14.76
CA LEU A 34 5.35 -9.02 -14.79
C LEU A 34 4.49 -7.78 -15.15
N GLN A 35 5.12 -6.62 -15.34
CA GLN A 35 4.42 -5.41 -15.79
C GLN A 35 4.17 -5.37 -17.30
N ARG A 36 4.85 -6.25 -18.06
CA ARG A 36 4.82 -6.26 -19.52
C ARG A 36 4.23 -7.57 -20.03
N ASP A 37 3.49 -7.53 -21.13
CA ASP A 37 2.78 -8.67 -21.71
C ASP A 37 3.70 -9.87 -21.92
N LEU A 38 4.84 -9.67 -22.59
CA LEU A 38 5.81 -10.73 -22.88
C LEU A 38 6.47 -11.29 -21.61
N GLY A 39 6.61 -10.49 -20.56
CA GLY A 39 7.16 -10.98 -19.30
C GLY A 39 6.18 -11.87 -18.55
N VAL A 40 4.88 -11.56 -18.60
CA VAL A 40 3.83 -12.47 -18.08
C VAL A 40 3.76 -13.75 -18.90
N VAL A 41 3.79 -13.64 -20.23
CA VAL A 41 3.83 -14.81 -21.12
C VAL A 41 5.07 -15.66 -20.81
N GLY A 42 6.24 -15.04 -20.66
CA GLY A 42 7.47 -15.75 -20.32
C GLY A 42 7.42 -16.43 -18.95
N PHE A 43 6.84 -15.78 -17.94
CA PHE A 43 6.64 -16.36 -16.61
C PHE A 43 5.78 -17.62 -16.67
N PHE A 44 4.63 -17.57 -17.34
CA PHE A 44 3.76 -18.74 -17.41
C PHE A 44 4.31 -19.83 -18.34
N LYS A 45 4.88 -19.46 -19.49
CA LYS A 45 5.37 -20.43 -20.47
C LYS A 45 6.68 -21.08 -20.09
N HIS A 46 7.68 -20.29 -19.70
CA HIS A 46 9.03 -20.78 -19.47
C HIS A 46 9.28 -21.14 -18.02
N HIS A 47 8.83 -20.29 -17.08
CA HIS A 47 9.08 -20.53 -15.66
C HIS A 47 8.08 -21.52 -15.03
N ARG A 48 6.78 -21.43 -15.37
CA ARG A 48 5.74 -22.35 -14.89
C ARG A 48 5.45 -23.54 -15.83
N GLY A 49 6.06 -23.58 -17.01
CA GLY A 49 5.89 -24.68 -17.97
C GLY A 49 4.47 -24.82 -18.55
N LEU A 50 3.64 -23.78 -18.47
CA LEU A 50 2.27 -23.80 -18.95
C LEU A 50 2.19 -23.42 -20.44
N PRO A 51 1.29 -24.02 -21.23
CA PRO A 51 1.25 -23.74 -22.67
C PRO A 51 0.85 -22.27 -22.96
N PHE A 52 -0.02 -21.69 -22.13
CA PHE A 52 -0.52 -20.33 -22.32
C PHE A 52 -0.69 -19.59 -20.98
N ALA A 53 -0.47 -18.27 -21.01
CA ALA A 53 -0.93 -17.38 -19.95
C ALA A 53 -2.43 -17.13 -20.10
N SER A 54 -3.19 -17.30 -19.03
CA SER A 54 -4.63 -17.07 -19.01
C SER A 54 -5.11 -16.69 -17.60
N GLY A 55 -6.29 -16.08 -17.49
CA GLY A 55 -6.92 -15.80 -16.21
C GLY A 55 -7.08 -17.06 -15.34
N ALA A 56 -7.35 -18.22 -15.96
CA ALA A 56 -7.49 -19.49 -15.26
C ALA A 56 -6.21 -19.95 -14.54
N VAL A 57 -5.03 -19.63 -15.08
CA VAL A 57 -3.75 -19.94 -14.41
C VAL A 57 -3.31 -18.84 -13.45
N MET A 58 -3.85 -17.63 -13.57
CA MET A 58 -3.60 -16.51 -12.64
C MET A 58 -4.45 -16.61 -11.36
N GLN A 59 -5.66 -17.16 -11.47
CA GLN A 59 -6.58 -17.33 -10.34
C GLN A 59 -5.99 -18.13 -9.18
N PRO A 60 -5.47 -19.37 -9.37
CA PRO A 60 -4.97 -20.16 -8.24
C PRO A 60 -3.77 -19.50 -7.54
N ILE A 61 -2.88 -18.84 -8.28
CA ILE A 61 -1.74 -18.10 -7.70
C ILE A 61 -2.26 -16.87 -6.93
N THR A 62 -3.30 -16.22 -7.44
CA THR A 62 -3.98 -15.10 -6.74
C THR A 62 -4.59 -15.57 -5.43
N GLU A 63 -5.28 -16.71 -5.43
CA GLU A 63 -5.87 -17.32 -4.24
C GLU A 63 -4.80 -17.75 -3.24
N GLU A 64 -3.68 -18.29 -3.70
CA GLU A 64 -2.52 -18.64 -2.86
C GLU A 64 -1.92 -17.41 -2.18
N PHE A 65 -1.77 -16.30 -2.91
CA PHE A 65 -1.28 -15.04 -2.34
C PHE A 65 -2.23 -14.51 -1.27
N VAL A 66 -3.54 -14.47 -1.55
CA VAL A 66 -4.56 -14.07 -0.58
C VAL A 66 -4.53 -15.00 0.65
N GLY A 67 -4.43 -16.32 0.44
CA GLY A 67 -4.29 -17.29 1.52
C GLY A 67 -3.06 -17.05 2.39
N SER A 68 -1.94 -16.59 1.79
CA SER A 68 -0.72 -16.23 2.52
C SER A 68 -0.93 -14.99 3.41
N ILE A 69 -1.70 -14.00 2.94
CA ILE A 69 -2.09 -12.85 3.76
C ILE A 69 -2.94 -13.31 4.95
N HIS A 70 -3.94 -14.16 4.72
CA HIS A 70 -4.77 -14.69 5.81
C HIS A 70 -3.95 -15.47 6.83
N ARG A 71 -3.02 -16.34 6.38
CA ARG A 71 -2.11 -17.03 7.29
C ARG A 71 -1.23 -16.08 8.09
N PHE A 72 -0.73 -15.01 7.47
CA PHE A 72 0.05 -13.98 8.17
C PHE A 72 -0.78 -13.33 9.28
N VAL A 73 -2.01 -12.91 8.96
CA VAL A 73 -2.96 -12.32 9.91
C VAL A 73 -3.17 -13.26 11.11
N ASP A 74 -3.50 -14.53 10.84
CA ASP A 74 -3.74 -15.52 11.88
C ASP A 74 -2.49 -15.82 12.73
N THR A 75 -1.32 -15.88 12.09
CA THR A 75 -0.05 -16.21 12.77
C THR A 75 0.45 -15.07 13.64
N GLN A 76 0.30 -13.83 13.18
CA GLN A 76 0.74 -12.64 13.92
C GLN A 76 -0.33 -12.14 14.91
N GLY A 77 -1.56 -12.65 14.85
CA GLY A 77 -2.66 -12.22 15.70
C GLY A 77 -3.09 -10.78 15.43
N VAL A 78 -2.92 -10.29 14.19
CA VAL A 78 -3.32 -8.93 13.79
C VAL A 78 -4.75 -8.94 13.25
N ASP A 79 -5.46 -7.82 13.38
CA ASP A 79 -6.84 -7.74 12.92
C ASP A 79 -6.97 -7.62 11.40
N LEU A 80 -7.91 -8.39 10.82
CA LEU A 80 -8.31 -8.24 9.42
C LEU A 80 -9.60 -7.43 9.30
N VAL A 81 -9.47 -6.13 9.04
CA VAL A 81 -10.58 -5.16 9.00
C VAL A 81 -11.14 -5.02 7.59
N ARG A 82 -12.45 -5.18 7.42
CA ARG A 82 -13.13 -4.87 6.14
C ARG A 82 -13.60 -3.42 6.15
N PHE A 83 -13.04 -2.59 5.28
CA PHE A 83 -13.43 -1.18 5.21
C PHE A 83 -14.83 -1.01 4.65
N ALA A 84 -15.67 -0.27 5.38
CA ALA A 84 -17.00 0.09 4.93
C ALA A 84 -16.95 1.17 3.83
N ARG A 85 -18.02 1.27 3.04
CA ARG A 85 -18.13 2.31 2.02
C ARG A 85 -18.14 3.69 2.68
N GLY A 86 -17.24 4.57 2.26
CA GLY A 86 -17.13 5.93 2.80
C GLY A 86 -16.35 6.03 4.11
N GLN A 87 -15.93 4.91 4.70
CA GLN A 87 -15.04 4.91 5.86
C GLN A 87 -13.64 5.35 5.42
N ARG A 88 -13.10 6.36 6.11
CA ARG A 88 -11.70 6.77 5.92
C ARG A 88 -10.82 5.73 6.58
N LYS A 89 -9.99 5.09 5.76
CA LYS A 89 -9.09 4.02 6.20
C LYS A 89 -8.08 4.53 7.22
N ASP A 90 -7.64 5.77 7.02
CA ASP A 90 -6.66 6.42 7.88
C ASP A 90 -7.23 6.68 9.28
N ASP A 91 -8.52 7.06 9.39
CA ASP A 91 -9.17 7.25 10.69
C ASP A 91 -9.22 5.93 11.48
N VAL A 92 -9.48 4.80 10.79
CA VAL A 92 -9.41 3.47 11.41
C VAL A 92 -7.98 3.15 11.86
N ALA A 93 -6.98 3.42 11.02
CA ALA A 93 -5.60 3.17 11.38
C ALA A 93 -5.14 4.01 12.59
N GLN A 94 -5.65 5.23 12.72
CA GLN A 94 -5.40 6.10 13.87
C GLN A 94 -5.94 5.51 15.19
N GLU A 95 -7.10 4.86 15.18
CA GLU A 95 -7.64 4.20 16.37
C GLU A 95 -6.71 3.10 16.89
N TYR A 96 -6.12 2.32 15.98
CA TYR A 96 -5.14 1.29 16.34
C TYR A 96 -3.83 1.89 16.85
N LEU A 97 -3.38 2.98 16.21
CA LEU A 97 -2.16 3.67 16.62
C LEU A 97 -2.27 4.31 18.01
N ALA A 98 -3.42 4.89 18.34
CA ALA A 98 -3.63 5.55 19.63
C ALA A 98 -3.57 4.59 20.84
N GLY A 99 -3.86 3.30 20.62
CA GLY A 99 -3.75 2.26 21.64
C GLY A 99 -2.44 1.47 21.59
N HIS A 100 -1.54 1.80 20.67
CA HIS A 100 -0.32 1.05 20.42
C HIS A 100 0.81 1.50 21.36
N ASP A 101 1.65 0.56 21.79
CA ASP A 101 2.76 0.82 22.72
C ASP A 101 4.00 1.43 22.03
N GLY A 102 3.95 1.58 20.71
CA GLY A 102 5.03 2.12 19.90
C GLY A 102 6.06 1.08 19.48
N SER A 103 5.82 -0.22 19.67
CA SER A 103 6.73 -1.25 19.14
C SER A 103 6.63 -1.38 17.63
N GLU A 104 7.74 -1.59 16.92
CA GLU A 104 7.71 -1.90 15.49
C GLU A 104 6.80 -3.11 15.16
N GLY A 105 5.96 -2.98 14.14
CA GLY A 105 5.10 -4.07 13.69
C GLY A 105 3.90 -3.66 12.85
N VAL A 106 3.17 -4.66 12.36
CA VAL A 106 1.89 -4.46 11.67
C VAL A 106 0.78 -4.36 12.73
N LEU A 107 0.01 -3.27 12.69
CA LEU A 107 -1.08 -2.99 13.62
C LEU A 107 -2.40 -3.62 13.17
N LEU A 108 -2.69 -3.49 11.87
CA LEU A 108 -3.87 -4.11 11.26
C LEU A 108 -3.64 -4.40 9.78
N VAL A 109 -4.48 -5.29 9.24
CA VAL A 109 -4.63 -5.50 7.81
C VAL A 109 -6.05 -5.09 7.40
N GLY A 110 -6.16 -4.01 6.65
CA GLY A 110 -7.41 -3.56 6.05
C GLY A 110 -7.68 -4.19 4.69
N VAL A 111 -8.94 -4.43 4.33
CA VAL A 111 -9.34 -4.89 2.99
C VAL A 111 -10.45 -4.01 2.41
N ALA A 112 -10.25 -3.57 1.17
CA ALA A 112 -11.21 -2.80 0.38
C ALA A 112 -11.26 -3.31 -1.06
N GLN A 113 -12.33 -3.00 -1.80
CA GLN A 113 -12.37 -3.22 -3.24
C GLN A 113 -12.08 -1.92 -3.98
N GLU A 114 -11.14 -1.94 -4.92
CA GLU A 114 -10.76 -0.76 -5.68
C GLU A 114 -10.48 -1.08 -7.14
N LYS A 115 -10.65 -0.06 -7.99
CA LYS A 115 -10.45 -0.20 -9.41
C LYS A 115 -8.95 -0.30 -9.72
N ALA A 116 -8.54 -1.39 -10.37
CA ALA A 116 -7.16 -1.62 -10.79
C ALA A 116 -7.08 -2.07 -12.25
N SER A 117 -5.97 -1.74 -12.91
CA SER A 117 -5.62 -2.28 -14.23
C SER A 117 -4.93 -3.63 -14.03
N VAL A 118 -5.62 -4.72 -14.38
CA VAL A 118 -5.15 -6.08 -14.16
C VAL A 118 -4.98 -6.83 -15.47
N TRP A 119 -4.35 -8.00 -15.40
CA TRP A 119 -4.25 -8.92 -16.53
C TRP A 119 -5.54 -9.73 -16.69
N GLY A 120 -6.17 -9.58 -17.85
CA GLY A 120 -7.31 -10.36 -18.29
C GLY A 120 -6.96 -11.29 -19.44
N THR A 121 -7.94 -12.05 -19.90
CA THR A 121 -7.79 -12.91 -21.07
C THR A 121 -9.02 -12.80 -21.95
N THR A 122 -8.81 -12.63 -23.25
CA THR A 122 -9.86 -12.74 -24.27
C THR A 122 -9.58 -13.94 -25.17
N THR A 123 -10.60 -14.49 -25.80
CA THR A 123 -10.44 -15.57 -26.77
C THR A 123 -10.09 -14.99 -28.13
N ARG A 124 -9.03 -15.50 -28.76
CA ARG A 124 -8.73 -15.30 -30.18
C ARG A 124 -8.75 -16.63 -30.92
N HIS A 125 -8.92 -16.57 -32.24
CA HIS A 125 -8.91 -17.75 -33.10
C HIS A 125 -7.72 -17.69 -34.04
N ASN A 126 -7.05 -18.81 -34.24
CA ASN A 126 -6.01 -18.94 -35.24
C ASN A 126 -6.68 -18.87 -36.63
N PRO A 127 -6.24 -17.97 -37.53
CA PRO A 127 -6.88 -17.78 -38.84
C PRO A 127 -6.74 -19.00 -39.78
N GLU A 128 -5.71 -19.83 -39.59
CA GLU A 128 -5.45 -21.01 -40.42
C GLU A 128 -6.15 -22.25 -39.88
N THR A 129 -6.09 -22.47 -38.55
CA THR A 129 -6.60 -23.70 -37.93
C THR A 129 -7.98 -23.54 -37.28
N GLY A 130 -8.48 -22.31 -37.13
CA GLY A 130 -9.73 -22.00 -36.41
C GLY A 130 -9.66 -22.20 -34.89
N ALA A 131 -8.56 -22.76 -34.37
CA ALA A 131 -8.41 -23.10 -32.97
C ALA A 131 -8.47 -21.87 -32.07
N ALA A 132 -9.27 -21.94 -31.01
CA ALA A 132 -9.37 -20.90 -29.99
C ALA A 132 -8.15 -20.92 -29.07
N TYR A 133 -7.59 -19.76 -28.76
CA TYR A 133 -6.50 -19.60 -27.81
C TYR A 133 -6.68 -18.35 -26.92
N PRO A 134 -6.19 -18.39 -25.67
CA PRO A 134 -6.23 -17.24 -24.79
C PRO A 134 -5.24 -16.15 -25.23
N TRP A 135 -5.71 -14.91 -25.26
CA TRP A 135 -4.93 -13.72 -25.54
C TRP A 135 -4.90 -12.80 -24.32
N LEU A 136 -3.70 -12.44 -23.88
CA LEU A 136 -3.51 -11.59 -22.71
C LEU A 136 -3.91 -10.14 -23.05
N VAL A 137 -4.66 -9.51 -22.16
CA VAL A 137 -5.07 -8.10 -22.29
C VAL A 137 -4.95 -7.38 -20.95
N ARG A 138 -4.84 -6.05 -21.00
CA ARG A 138 -5.06 -5.20 -19.82
C ARG A 138 -6.52 -4.80 -19.74
N GLU A 139 -7.11 -4.94 -18.57
CA GLU A 139 -8.49 -4.56 -18.32
C GLU A 139 -8.68 -3.96 -16.93
N LYS A 140 -9.68 -3.08 -16.79
CA LYS A 140 -10.03 -2.54 -15.48
C LYS A 140 -10.96 -3.51 -14.79
N ARG A 141 -10.57 -3.96 -13.59
CA ARG A 141 -11.40 -4.76 -12.68
C ARG A 141 -11.41 -4.10 -11.31
N MET A 142 -12.18 -4.67 -10.39
CA MET A 142 -12.29 -4.18 -9.02
C MET A 142 -11.84 -5.25 -8.02
N PRO A 143 -10.56 -5.70 -8.08
CA PRO A 143 -10.05 -6.70 -7.15
C PRO A 143 -10.03 -6.16 -5.72
N LYS A 144 -9.86 -7.07 -4.75
CA LYS A 144 -9.56 -6.66 -3.38
C LYS A 144 -8.17 -6.04 -3.32
N HIS A 145 -8.02 -5.03 -2.49
CA HIS A 145 -6.76 -4.46 -2.08
C HIS A 145 -6.60 -4.68 -0.58
N TYR A 146 -5.41 -5.12 -0.18
CA TYR A 146 -5.04 -5.33 1.21
C TYR A 146 -4.09 -4.21 1.63
N TYR A 147 -4.36 -3.63 2.79
CA TYR A 147 -3.65 -2.49 3.37
C TYR A 147 -3.04 -2.95 4.69
N PHE A 148 -1.74 -3.12 4.73
CA PHE A 148 -1.01 -3.41 5.94
C PHE A 148 -0.65 -2.07 6.56
N TYR A 149 -1.32 -1.70 7.65
CA TYR A 149 -0.95 -0.53 8.44
C TYR A 149 0.02 -0.98 9.52
N GLY A 150 1.16 -0.30 9.61
CA GLY A 150 2.22 -0.65 10.53
C GLY A 150 2.85 0.59 11.14
N PHE A 151 3.74 0.32 12.08
CA PHE A 151 4.57 1.28 12.75
C PHE A 151 6.01 0.81 12.64
N ASP A 152 6.88 1.73 12.24
CA ASP A 152 8.33 1.56 12.14
C ASP A 152 8.97 2.48 13.17
N ASP A 153 10.08 2.09 13.79
CA ASP A 153 10.71 2.88 14.87
C ASP A 153 11.31 4.20 14.36
N ASP A 154 11.77 4.26 13.10
CA ASP A 154 12.39 5.44 12.51
C ASP A 154 11.34 6.33 11.83
N PHE A 155 10.50 5.71 10.99
CA PHE A 155 9.55 6.44 10.14
C PHE A 155 8.18 6.66 10.79
N GLY A 156 7.89 5.88 11.84
CA GLY A 156 6.60 5.85 12.46
C GLY A 156 5.53 5.19 11.61
N PRO A 157 4.29 5.70 11.65
CA PRO A 157 3.18 5.06 10.98
C PRO A 157 3.36 5.02 9.46
N PHE A 158 3.18 3.83 8.88
CA PHE A 158 3.26 3.60 7.44
C PHE A 158 2.14 2.68 6.97
N PHE A 159 1.95 2.59 5.65
CA PHE A 159 1.13 1.51 5.10
C PHE A 159 1.73 0.88 3.84
N ILE A 160 1.45 -0.41 3.67
CA ILE A 160 1.72 -1.15 2.44
C ILE A 160 0.39 -1.60 1.83
N LYS A 161 0.10 -1.11 0.64
CA LYS A 161 -1.07 -1.51 -0.13
C LYS A 161 -0.68 -2.54 -1.17
N PHE A 162 -1.37 -3.67 -1.23
CA PHE A 162 -1.27 -4.66 -2.30
C PHE A 162 -2.56 -4.75 -3.11
N CYS A 163 -2.47 -4.91 -4.42
CA CYS A 163 -3.52 -5.51 -5.23
C CYS A 163 -3.52 -7.03 -4.97
N SER A 164 -4.67 -7.62 -4.64
CA SER A 164 -4.74 -9.07 -4.42
C SER A 164 -4.52 -9.88 -5.70
N TYR A 165 -4.87 -9.33 -6.85
CA TYR A 165 -4.80 -10.04 -8.12
C TYR A 165 -3.40 -9.97 -8.73
N PHE A 166 -2.97 -11.06 -9.36
CA PHE A 166 -1.70 -11.15 -10.07
C PHE A 166 -1.46 -9.94 -11.01
N PRO A 167 -0.31 -9.24 -10.94
CA PRO A 167 0.96 -9.67 -10.34
C PRO A 167 1.27 -8.99 -9.00
N TYR A 168 0.24 -8.72 -8.19
CA TYR A 168 0.38 -8.23 -6.81
C TYR A 168 1.08 -6.87 -6.68
N THR A 169 0.88 -5.99 -7.66
CA THR A 169 1.44 -4.62 -7.59
C THR A 169 0.97 -3.94 -6.32
N GLY A 170 1.87 -3.24 -5.66
CA GLY A 170 1.61 -2.54 -4.43
C GLY A 170 2.25 -1.16 -4.36
N ARG A 171 2.06 -0.53 -3.20
CA ARG A 171 2.61 0.78 -2.88
C ARG A 171 2.91 0.85 -1.39
N VAL A 172 4.09 1.34 -1.03
CA VAL A 172 4.40 1.76 0.34
C VAL A 172 4.14 3.25 0.42
N CYS A 173 3.54 3.70 1.52
CA CYS A 173 3.44 5.09 1.89
C CYS A 173 4.09 5.28 3.26
N VAL A 174 5.00 6.26 3.32
CA VAL A 174 5.68 6.66 4.55
C VAL A 174 5.40 8.14 4.79
N ASN A 175 5.18 8.49 6.06
CA ASN A 175 4.90 9.86 6.50
C ASN A 175 6.21 10.57 6.86
N GLY A 176 6.63 11.55 6.06
CA GLY A 176 7.88 12.26 6.35
C GLY A 176 7.74 13.26 7.48
N ASN A 177 6.53 13.74 7.80
CA ASN A 177 6.32 14.58 8.97
C ASN A 177 6.57 13.80 10.27
N GLU A 178 6.14 12.53 10.34
CA GLU A 178 6.40 11.67 11.50
C GLU A 178 7.89 11.32 11.63
N TYR A 179 8.55 11.02 10.51
CA TYR A 179 10.01 10.86 10.49
C TYR A 179 10.74 12.10 11.04
N ALA A 180 10.39 13.29 10.54
CA ALA A 180 11.05 14.54 10.97
C ALA A 180 10.83 14.85 12.46
N LYS A 181 9.65 14.53 13.01
CA LYS A 181 9.40 14.67 14.45
C LYS A 181 10.28 13.73 15.27
N ARG A 182 10.49 12.50 14.80
CA ARG A 182 11.32 11.51 15.50
C ARG A 182 12.79 11.83 15.44
N ASP A 183 13.28 12.22 14.28
CA ASP A 183 14.65 12.69 14.09
C ASP A 183 14.95 13.87 15.04
N ALA A 184 14.05 14.87 15.07
CA ALA A 184 14.19 16.02 15.97
C ALA A 184 14.04 15.67 17.47
N GLY A 185 13.27 14.63 17.80
CA GLY A 185 13.09 14.12 19.17
C GLY A 185 14.25 13.23 19.64
N ALA A 186 14.90 12.51 18.74
CA ALA A 186 16.07 11.69 19.04
C ALA A 186 17.29 12.56 19.39
N ASP A 187 17.44 13.70 18.71
CA ASP A 187 18.50 14.68 18.99
C ASP A 187 18.27 15.52 20.26
N ARG A 188 17.05 15.49 20.82
CA ARG A 188 16.67 16.27 22.01
C ARG A 188 16.01 15.37 23.03
N GLY A 189 16.83 14.83 23.95
CA GLY A 189 16.37 14.03 25.08
C GLY A 189 15.05 14.54 25.68
N ASP A 190 14.02 13.72 25.53
CA ASP A 190 12.76 13.68 26.28
C ASP A 190 12.04 15.03 26.53
N HIS A 191 11.67 15.74 25.46
CA HIS A 191 10.59 16.74 25.52
C HIS A 191 9.50 16.36 24.51
N GLY A 192 8.44 15.74 25.02
CA GLY A 192 7.32 15.20 24.26
C GLY A 192 6.74 16.18 23.24
N CYS A 193 6.78 15.78 21.97
CA CYS A 193 6.03 16.42 20.90
C CYS A 193 4.62 15.83 20.91
N GLU A 194 3.60 16.63 21.28
CA GLU A 194 2.21 16.18 21.22
C GLU A 194 1.80 15.85 19.78
N SER A 195 1.30 14.63 19.63
CA SER A 195 1.06 13.92 18.39
C SER A 195 0.03 14.61 17.48
N CYS A 196 0.44 14.94 16.27
CA CYS A 196 -0.46 15.21 15.15
C CYS A 196 -0.13 14.22 14.03
N VAL A 197 -0.65 13.00 14.14
CA VAL A 197 -0.39 11.95 13.16
C VAL A 197 -1.29 12.18 11.95
N CYS A 198 -0.73 12.77 10.90
CA CYS A 198 -1.43 13.01 9.65
C CYS A 198 -1.08 11.93 8.63
N PHE A 199 -1.87 10.86 8.53
CA PHE A 199 -1.79 9.93 7.37
C PHE A 199 -2.22 10.61 6.08
#